data_AF-A0AAD7NCQ0-F1
#
_entry.id   AF-A0AAD7NCQ0-F1
#
_cell.length_a   1.000
_cell.length_b   1.000
_cell.length_c   1.000
_cell.angle_alpha   90.00
_cell.angle_beta   90.00
_cell.angle_gamma   90.00
#
_symmetry.space_group_name_H-M   'P 1'
#
loop_
_entity.id
_entity.type
_entity.pdbx_description
1 polymer ?
#
loop_
_entity_poly.entity_id
_entity_poly.type
_entity_poly.pdbx_seq_one_letter_code
_entity_poly.pdbx_strand_id
1 'polypeptide(L)'
;MIAGEQRAEEASQVRATTPVALFLNVGLKLQAKQYVLQLLLCTEQRLNTECIRRALKSTKIHTSEDDQTLDTMLEQQRLGADLKKWHQQQQHICPQVVPYVISEPDKPSQWEKLFLPSDFTSSERTKLGLETLGAEELKLRQGEANDALRSLREHIQHSQALRQHKNAHSNAVHGQEKNTGAVQKIKDVQTKIQSYVNKHRQARTAMIALGCNPQDPKFGFPELRDEDLYTKNVDQPHNLGDGGKVEGGIWRQGYHGTLSEVEQAKYVLDSAQVQWHRAHADMERWQEVEILAQEFCRTIQGFNKMETVSTALAHDHEEEPGKKAYALKVANMYQEMGKDAQEKFAKMGGTWPRAGVSLAQHIKSDQKIDWDASMAEGN
;
A
#
# COMPACT_ATOMS: atom_id res chain seq x y z
N MET A 1 10.57 43.84 44.94
CA MET A 1 11.51 42.79 44.48
C MET A 1 10.90 41.40 44.57
N ILE A 2 10.21 41.04 45.66
CA ILE A 2 9.61 39.70 45.89
C ILE A 2 8.58 39.28 44.81
N ALA A 3 7.75 40.20 44.31
CA ALA A 3 6.76 39.89 43.26
C ALA A 3 7.36 39.68 41.85
N GLY A 4 8.62 40.08 41.63
CA GLY A 4 9.32 39.88 40.35
C GLY A 4 10.00 38.50 40.27
N GLU A 5 10.52 38.01 41.40
CA GLU A 5 11.07 36.66 41.51
C GLU A 5 9.97 35.60 41.42
N GLN A 6 8.83 35.78 42.10
CA GLN A 6 7.71 34.84 42.02
C GLN A 6 7.15 34.70 40.60
N ARG A 7 7.11 35.77 39.82
CA ARG A 7 6.64 35.74 38.43
C ARG A 7 7.64 35.09 37.47
N ALA A 8 8.94 35.18 37.76
CA ALA A 8 9.99 34.48 37.03
C ALA A 8 10.04 32.99 37.39
N GLU A 9 9.74 32.65 38.64
CA GLU A 9 9.63 31.28 39.14
C GLU A 9 8.37 30.57 38.60
N GLU A 10 7.23 31.27 38.56
CA GLU A 10 6.01 30.80 37.90
C GLU A 10 6.21 30.67 36.38
N ALA A 11 6.90 31.60 35.72
CA ALA A 11 7.24 31.49 34.29
C ALA A 11 8.26 30.36 34.00
N SER A 12 9.10 30.02 34.98
CA SER A 12 10.02 28.88 34.92
C SER A 12 9.29 27.55 35.14
N GLN A 13 8.31 27.51 36.05
CA GLN A 13 7.44 26.35 36.30
C GLN A 13 6.47 26.07 35.15
N VAL A 14 5.93 27.11 34.48
CA VAL A 14 5.11 26.96 33.26
C VAL A 14 5.95 26.50 32.06
N ARG A 15 7.27 26.77 32.04
CA ARG A 15 8.22 26.16 31.10
C ARG A 15 8.63 24.72 31.49
N ALA A 16 8.32 24.26 32.70
CA ALA A 16 8.82 23.01 33.26
C ALA A 16 7.90 21.78 33.04
N THR A 17 6.63 21.95 32.71
CA THR A 17 5.78 20.82 32.33
C THR A 17 5.79 20.66 30.82
N THR A 18 6.83 20.02 30.29
CA THR A 18 6.79 19.54 28.90
C THR A 18 5.58 18.62 28.76
N PRO A 19 4.62 18.91 27.87
CA PRO A 19 3.50 18.02 27.63
C PRO A 19 3.99 16.60 27.38
N VAL A 20 3.39 15.63 28.06
CA VAL A 20 3.77 14.21 28.00
C VAL A 20 3.88 13.70 26.55
N ALA A 21 2.98 14.16 25.68
CA ALA A 21 3.01 13.86 24.25
C ALA A 21 4.27 14.38 23.52
N LEU A 22 4.80 15.56 23.89
CA LEU A 22 6.04 16.07 23.31
C LEU A 22 7.25 15.24 23.74
N PHE A 23 7.31 14.85 25.02
CA PHE A 23 8.36 13.95 25.53
C PHE A 23 8.38 12.62 24.78
N LEU A 24 7.21 11.99 24.61
CA LEU A 24 7.07 10.76 23.85
C LEU A 24 7.47 10.95 22.38
N ASN A 25 7.01 12.02 21.72
CA ASN A 25 7.36 12.31 20.34
C ASN A 25 8.88 12.50 20.15
N VAL A 26 9.57 13.17 21.08
CA VAL A 26 11.04 13.26 21.06
C VAL A 26 11.68 11.87 21.21
N GLY A 27 11.17 11.02 22.10
CA GLY A 27 11.61 9.63 22.25
C GLY A 27 11.44 8.82 20.97
N LEU A 28 10.29 8.92 20.30
CA LEU A 28 10.01 8.27 19.01
C LEU A 28 10.97 8.75 17.92
N LYS A 29 11.26 10.06 17.86
CA LYS A 29 12.25 10.61 16.93
C LYS A 29 13.66 10.11 17.21
N LEU A 30 14.04 9.96 18.47
CA LEU A 30 15.32 9.38 18.85
C LEU A 30 15.40 7.91 18.45
N GLN A 31 14.33 7.13 18.65
CA GLN A 31 14.24 5.75 18.20
C GLN A 31 14.43 5.64 16.68
N ALA A 32 13.82 6.55 15.92
CA ALA A 32 14.01 6.61 14.47
C ALA A 32 15.45 6.95 14.08
N LYS A 33 16.11 7.88 14.78
CA LYS A 33 17.53 8.21 14.57
C LYS A 33 18.44 7.01 14.89
N GLN A 34 18.21 6.32 16.01
CA GLN A 34 18.93 5.11 16.39
C GLN A 34 18.82 4.05 15.30
N TYR A 35 17.62 3.80 14.79
CA TYR A 35 17.40 2.83 13.71
C TYR A 35 18.14 3.18 12.42
N VAL A 36 18.12 4.44 12.00
CA VAL A 36 18.86 4.90 10.81
C VAL A 36 20.36 4.68 10.98
N LEU A 37 20.92 5.04 12.15
CA LEU A 37 22.34 4.82 12.43
C LEU A 37 22.70 3.34 12.49
N GLN A 38 21.86 2.50 13.09
CA GLN A 38 22.04 1.04 13.08
C GLN A 38 22.08 0.50 11.64
N LEU A 39 21.15 0.93 10.79
CA LEU A 39 21.14 0.53 9.37
C LEU A 39 22.41 0.97 8.66
N LEU A 40 22.83 2.23 8.84
CA LEU A 40 24.05 2.77 8.22
C LEU A 40 25.28 1.97 8.63
N LEU A 41 25.46 1.72 9.92
CA LEU A 41 26.59 0.93 10.44
C LEU A 41 26.56 -0.52 9.94
N CYS A 42 25.39 -1.17 9.93
CA CYS A 42 25.27 -2.51 9.38
C CYS A 42 25.54 -2.54 7.87
N THR A 43 25.14 -1.50 7.12
CA THR A 43 25.46 -1.40 5.69
C THR A 43 26.95 -1.13 5.46
N GLU A 44 27.57 -0.29 6.27
CA GLU A 44 29.00 0.03 6.21
C GLU A 44 29.83 -1.22 6.51
N GLN A 45 29.45 -2.00 7.53
CA GLN A 45 30.07 -3.30 7.81
C GLN A 45 29.91 -4.28 6.65
N ARG A 46 28.72 -4.37 6.04
CA ARG A 46 28.48 -5.23 4.87
C ARG A 46 29.32 -4.77 3.67
N LEU A 47 29.32 -3.49 3.36
CA LEU A 47 30.12 -2.90 2.28
C LEU A 47 31.60 -3.14 2.51
N ASN A 48 32.11 -2.95 3.74
CA ASN A 48 33.50 -3.21 4.08
C ASN A 48 33.84 -4.71 3.87
N THR A 49 32.98 -5.64 4.30
CA THR A 49 33.19 -7.07 4.01
C THR A 49 33.15 -7.39 2.51
N GLU A 50 32.29 -6.73 1.72
CA GLU A 50 32.24 -6.89 0.27
C GLU A 50 33.43 -6.24 -0.45
N CYS A 51 33.88 -5.07 0.01
CA CYS A 51 35.07 -4.37 -0.46
C CYS A 51 36.31 -5.19 -0.17
N ILE A 52 36.46 -5.78 1.04
CA ILE A 52 37.51 -6.75 1.34
C ILE A 52 37.40 -7.96 0.41
N ARG A 53 36.20 -8.51 0.19
CA ARG A 53 35.97 -9.65 -0.70
C ARG A 53 36.27 -9.33 -2.18
N ARG A 54 36.09 -8.08 -2.61
CA ARG A 54 36.41 -7.58 -3.96
C ARG A 54 37.89 -7.19 -4.08
N ALA A 55 38.50 -6.61 -3.05
CA ALA A 55 39.92 -6.27 -2.98
C ALA A 55 40.80 -7.53 -2.98
N LEU A 56 40.33 -8.62 -2.34
CA LEU A 56 40.92 -9.95 -2.48
C LEU A 56 40.82 -10.51 -3.91
N LYS A 57 39.94 -9.96 -4.77
CA LYS A 57 39.74 -10.36 -6.17
C LYS A 57 40.32 -9.37 -7.20
N SER A 58 40.60 -8.11 -6.83
CA SER A 58 41.15 -7.10 -7.73
C SER A 58 42.11 -6.16 -7.01
N THR A 59 43.34 -6.06 -7.53
CA THR A 59 44.41 -5.15 -7.10
C THR A 59 44.11 -3.70 -7.55
N LYS A 60 43.26 -2.99 -6.80
CA LYS A 60 43.22 -1.51 -6.60
C LYS A 60 41.80 -1.05 -6.26
N ILE A 61 41.65 -0.30 -5.18
CA ILE A 61 40.54 0.63 -4.97
C ILE A 61 41.11 1.96 -4.43
N HIS A 62 40.54 3.06 -4.91
CA HIS A 62 40.89 4.44 -4.57
C HIS A 62 40.00 4.95 -3.42
N THR A 63 40.58 5.77 -2.55
CA THR A 63 40.07 6.26 -1.27
C THR A 63 38.98 7.32 -1.43
N SER A 64 37.74 6.96 -1.07
CA SER A 64 36.58 7.85 -0.83
C SER A 64 35.87 7.48 0.49
N GLU A 65 36.58 6.78 1.38
CA GLU A 65 36.02 6.20 2.62
C GLU A 65 36.13 7.15 3.83
N ASP A 66 36.98 8.19 3.75
CA ASP A 66 37.33 9.05 4.89
C ASP A 66 36.24 10.09 5.25
N ASP A 67 35.46 10.59 4.28
CA ASP A 67 34.39 11.58 4.55
C ASP A 67 33.14 10.93 5.19
N GLN A 68 32.81 9.70 4.79
CA GLN A 68 31.57 9.02 5.19
C GLN A 68 31.65 8.48 6.63
N THR A 69 32.84 8.08 7.06
CA THR A 69 33.12 7.65 8.43
C THR A 69 33.03 8.81 9.42
N LEU A 70 33.52 9.99 9.05
CA LEU A 70 33.47 11.20 9.89
C LEU A 70 32.04 11.67 10.15
N ASP A 71 31.19 11.72 9.11
CA ASP A 71 29.78 12.10 9.25
C ASP A 71 29.03 11.15 10.18
N THR A 72 29.25 9.85 10.04
CA THR A 72 28.62 8.83 10.88
C THR A 72 29.05 8.97 12.34
N MET A 73 30.32 9.30 12.60
CA MET A 73 30.83 9.59 13.95
C MET A 73 30.20 10.86 14.56
N LEU A 74 30.05 11.93 13.78
CA LEU A 74 29.40 13.16 14.23
C LEU A 74 27.92 12.92 14.59
N GLU A 75 27.22 12.12 13.80
CA GLU A 75 25.83 11.73 14.08
C GLU A 75 25.71 10.91 15.37
N GLN A 76 26.63 9.98 15.64
CA GLN A 76 26.68 9.23 16.90
C GLN A 76 26.87 10.14 18.12
N GLN A 77 27.76 11.14 18.03
CA GLN A 77 27.98 12.10 19.12
C GLN A 77 26.74 12.96 19.36
N ARG A 78 26.09 13.44 18.30
CA ARG A 78 24.84 14.20 18.38
C ARG A 78 23.72 13.37 19.01
N LEU A 79 23.58 12.11 18.59
CA LEU A 79 22.61 11.19 19.18
C LEU A 79 22.87 10.99 20.68
N GLY A 80 24.12 10.77 21.08
CA GLY A 80 24.47 10.63 22.50
C GLY A 80 24.15 11.88 23.33
N ALA A 81 24.38 13.07 22.78
CA ALA A 81 24.02 14.32 23.44
C ALA A 81 22.50 14.51 23.57
N ASP A 82 21.74 14.14 22.55
CA ASP A 82 20.28 14.18 22.57
C ASP A 82 19.68 13.16 23.56
N LEU A 83 20.24 11.94 23.62
CA LEU A 83 19.81 10.90 24.56
C LEU A 83 20.02 11.31 26.01
N LYS A 84 21.18 11.90 26.34
CA LYS A 84 21.45 12.43 27.68
C LYS A 84 20.41 13.48 28.11
N LYS A 85 20.05 14.40 27.21
CA LYS A 85 18.99 15.39 27.48
C LYS A 85 17.63 14.73 27.66
N TRP A 86 17.32 13.71 26.86
CA TRP A 86 16.07 12.99 26.95
C TRP A 86 15.95 12.17 28.24
N HIS A 87 17.01 11.48 28.67
CA HIS A 87 17.02 10.76 29.95
C HIS A 87 16.89 11.69 31.17
N GLN A 88 17.45 12.91 31.11
CA GLN A 88 17.21 13.93 32.13
C GLN A 88 15.71 14.30 32.22
N GLN A 89 15.02 14.44 31.09
CA GLN A 89 13.58 14.66 31.06
C GLN A 89 12.80 13.43 31.54
N GLN A 90 13.24 12.23 31.17
CA GLN A 90 12.65 10.96 31.60
C GLN A 90 12.72 10.79 33.12
N GLN A 91 13.79 11.24 33.78
CA GLN A 91 13.89 11.22 35.25
C GLN A 91 12.79 12.03 35.93
N HIS A 92 12.39 13.16 35.33
CA HIS A 92 11.33 14.01 35.87
C HIS A 92 9.92 13.49 35.56
N ILE A 93 9.71 12.94 34.36
CA ILE A 93 8.38 12.50 33.90
C ILE A 93 8.08 11.05 34.32
N CYS A 94 9.09 10.19 34.34
CA CYS A 94 8.97 8.74 34.62
C CYS A 94 10.08 8.27 35.58
N PRO A 95 10.10 8.74 36.84
CA PRO A 95 11.14 8.37 37.80
C PRO A 95 11.19 6.86 38.09
N GLN A 96 10.09 6.15 37.90
CA GLN A 96 9.98 4.70 38.12
C GLN A 96 10.79 3.87 37.13
N VAL A 97 11.17 4.44 35.97
CA VAL A 97 11.95 3.76 34.93
C VAL A 97 13.46 3.89 35.18
N VAL A 98 13.89 4.86 35.99
CA VAL A 98 15.31 5.15 36.28
C VAL A 98 16.10 3.94 36.81
N PRO A 99 15.57 3.09 37.72
CA PRO A 99 16.28 1.89 38.16
C PRO A 99 16.62 0.93 37.01
N TYR A 100 15.74 0.83 36.01
CA TYR A 100 15.95 -0.02 34.83
C TYR A 100 17.04 0.56 33.92
N VAL A 101 17.07 1.87 33.76
CA VAL A 101 18.10 2.59 32.98
C VAL A 101 19.47 2.38 33.60
N ILE A 102 19.60 2.51 34.93
CA ILE A 102 20.87 2.31 35.66
C ILE A 102 21.35 0.85 35.59
N SER A 103 20.41 -0.11 35.51
CA SER A 103 20.73 -1.53 35.46
C SER A 103 21.23 -2.01 34.09
N GLU A 104 21.02 -1.24 33.02
CA GLU A 104 21.53 -1.63 31.70
C GLU A 104 23.03 -1.39 31.58
N PRO A 105 23.77 -2.30 30.91
CA PRO A 105 25.19 -2.10 30.65
C PRO A 105 25.39 -0.93 29.67
N ASP A 106 26.52 -0.23 29.79
CA ASP A 106 26.91 0.84 28.86
C ASP A 106 26.95 0.30 27.43
N LYS A 107 25.92 0.65 26.65
CA LYS A 107 25.84 0.38 25.21
C LYS A 107 26.10 1.66 24.44
N PRO A 108 26.65 1.57 23.22
CA PRO A 108 26.76 2.75 22.37
C PRO A 108 25.37 3.30 22.02
N SER A 109 25.28 4.62 21.86
CA SER A 109 24.04 5.40 21.73
C SER A 109 22.99 4.81 20.76
N GLN A 110 23.44 4.21 19.64
CA GLN A 110 22.53 3.62 18.65
C GLN A 110 21.85 2.31 19.12
N TRP A 111 22.37 1.60 20.12
CA TRP A 111 21.81 0.33 20.63
C TRP A 111 21.23 0.44 22.04
N GLU A 112 21.24 1.64 22.62
CA GLU A 112 20.64 1.95 23.92
C GLU A 112 19.12 1.82 23.86
N LYS A 113 18.52 1.14 24.84
CA LYS A 113 17.06 1.04 24.93
C LYS A 113 16.51 2.32 25.55
N LEU A 114 15.47 2.88 24.93
CA LEU A 114 14.84 4.11 25.42
C LEU A 114 13.89 3.85 26.61
N PHE A 115 13.43 2.61 26.81
CA PHE A 115 12.43 2.28 27.83
C PHE A 115 11.14 3.10 27.65
N LEU A 116 10.64 3.10 26.42
CA LEU A 116 9.30 3.61 26.13
C LEU A 116 8.26 2.67 26.74
N PRO A 117 7.02 3.13 27.01
CA PRO A 117 5.96 2.25 27.48
C PRO A 117 5.79 0.98 26.64
N SER A 118 5.97 1.05 25.32
CA SER A 118 5.94 -0.11 24.41
C SER A 118 7.05 -1.15 24.63
N ASP A 119 8.14 -0.82 25.35
CA ASP A 119 9.21 -1.76 25.69
C ASP A 119 8.86 -2.64 26.91
N PHE A 120 7.81 -2.31 27.65
CA PHE A 120 7.37 -3.03 28.85
C PHE A 120 6.14 -3.90 28.58
N THR A 121 6.07 -5.05 29.24
CA THR A 121 4.87 -5.89 29.19
C THR A 121 3.68 -5.21 29.87
N SER A 122 2.45 -5.60 29.53
CA SER A 122 1.24 -5.04 30.17
C SER A 122 1.26 -5.12 31.70
N SER A 123 1.77 -6.23 32.27
CA SER A 123 1.91 -6.38 33.72
C SER A 123 2.94 -5.45 34.35
N GLU A 124 4.03 -5.14 33.65
CA GLU A 124 5.06 -4.22 34.13
C GLU A 124 4.58 -2.78 34.03
N ARG A 125 3.84 -2.43 32.98
CA ARG A 125 3.24 -1.09 32.82
C ARG A 125 2.28 -0.75 33.96
N THR A 126 1.43 -1.69 34.38
CA THR A 126 0.54 -1.48 35.53
C THR A 126 1.34 -1.33 36.83
N LYS A 127 2.40 -2.14 37.04
CA LYS A 127 3.29 -2.02 38.22
C LYS A 127 4.00 -0.67 38.29
N LEU A 128 4.44 -0.15 37.14
CA LEU A 128 5.16 1.11 37.01
C LEU A 128 4.24 2.34 36.82
N GLY A 129 2.92 2.14 36.83
CA GLY A 129 1.94 3.22 36.63
C GLY A 129 2.04 3.92 35.26
N LEU A 130 2.51 3.24 34.21
CA LEU A 130 2.75 3.79 32.87
C LEU A 130 1.53 3.71 31.94
N GLU A 131 0.34 3.43 32.46
CA GLU A 131 -0.86 3.18 31.65
C GLU A 131 -1.30 4.42 30.86
N THR A 132 -1.32 5.59 31.51
CA THR A 132 -1.67 6.86 30.86
C THR A 132 -0.66 7.23 29.78
N LEU A 133 0.63 7.02 30.05
CA LEU A 133 1.71 7.25 29.10
C LEU A 133 1.64 6.29 27.92
N GLY A 134 1.33 5.02 28.16
CA GLY A 134 1.13 4.02 27.13
C GLY A 134 -0.06 4.31 26.22
N ALA A 135 -1.16 4.87 26.78
CA ALA A 135 -2.31 5.28 25.98
C ALA A 135 -1.98 6.47 25.04
N GLU A 136 -1.19 7.43 25.52
CA GLU A 136 -0.70 8.53 24.68
C GLU A 136 0.33 8.06 23.64
N GLU A 137 1.22 7.12 23.99
CA GLU A 137 2.13 6.50 23.02
C GLU A 137 1.33 5.77 21.94
N LEU A 138 0.28 5.05 22.30
CA LEU A 138 -0.56 4.33 21.35
C LEU A 138 -1.14 5.27 20.28
N LYS A 139 -1.67 6.43 20.68
CA LYS A 139 -2.18 7.45 19.73
C LYS A 139 -1.07 7.95 18.80
N LEU A 140 0.12 8.20 19.33
CA LEU A 140 1.26 8.64 18.52
C LEU A 140 1.70 7.56 17.51
N ARG A 141 1.70 6.28 17.92
CA ARG A 141 2.03 5.15 17.03
C ARG A 141 1.00 4.93 15.94
N GLN A 142 -0.29 5.14 16.23
CA GLN A 142 -1.35 5.14 15.22
C GLN A 142 -1.12 6.25 14.18
N GLY A 143 -0.77 7.46 14.64
CA GLY A 143 -0.37 8.55 13.76
C GLY A 143 0.84 8.19 12.88
N GLU A 144 1.90 7.67 13.50
CA GLU A 144 3.12 7.23 12.80
C GLU A 144 2.84 6.15 11.75
N ALA A 145 1.99 5.17 12.06
CA ALA A 145 1.58 4.12 11.12
C ALA A 145 0.79 4.68 9.93
N ASN A 146 -0.18 5.57 10.18
CA ASN A 146 -0.95 6.22 9.10
C ASN A 146 -0.08 7.11 8.21
N ASP A 147 0.85 7.87 8.80
CA ASP A 147 1.79 8.68 8.05
C ASP A 147 2.74 7.81 7.21
N ALA A 148 3.22 6.70 7.77
CA ALA A 148 4.02 5.73 7.03
C ALA A 148 3.25 5.14 5.84
N LEU A 149 1.97 4.77 5.99
CA LEU A 149 1.14 4.27 4.90
C LEU A 149 0.89 5.34 3.82
N ARG A 150 0.63 6.58 4.23
CA ARG A 150 0.44 7.70 3.31
C ARG A 150 1.68 7.94 2.45
N SER A 151 2.84 8.08 3.10
CA SER A 151 4.11 8.23 2.40
C SER A 151 4.44 7.01 1.54
N LEU A 152 4.11 5.80 2.00
CA LEU A 152 4.33 4.58 1.22
C LEU A 152 3.57 4.61 -0.11
N ARG A 153 2.28 4.97 -0.09
CA ARG A 153 1.46 5.11 -1.31
C ARG A 153 2.05 6.14 -2.28
N GLU A 154 2.40 7.32 -1.77
CA GLU A 154 3.00 8.40 -2.57
C GLU A 154 4.31 7.94 -3.24
N HIS A 155 5.22 7.32 -2.48
CA HIS A 155 6.52 6.87 -3.00
C HIS A 155 6.38 5.70 -3.99
N ILE A 156 5.39 4.82 -3.82
CA ILE A 156 5.09 3.76 -4.79
C ILE A 156 4.63 4.38 -6.11
N GLN A 157 3.67 5.31 -6.07
CA GLN A 157 3.20 6.02 -7.27
C GLN A 157 4.34 6.77 -7.96
N HIS A 158 5.17 7.47 -7.18
CA HIS A 158 6.35 8.16 -7.71
C HIS A 158 7.35 7.20 -8.37
N SER A 159 7.61 6.02 -7.76
CA SER A 159 8.46 4.99 -8.34
C SER A 159 7.92 4.48 -9.69
N GLN A 160 6.60 4.32 -9.81
CA GLN A 160 5.97 3.92 -11.06
C GLN A 160 6.13 5.00 -12.14
N ALA A 161 5.84 6.26 -11.81
CA ALA A 161 6.00 7.38 -12.74
C ALA A 161 7.46 7.50 -13.22
N LEU A 162 8.45 7.34 -12.33
CA LEU A 162 9.87 7.34 -12.71
C LEU A 162 10.24 6.18 -13.63
N ARG A 163 9.72 4.97 -13.37
CA ARG A 163 9.96 3.80 -14.23
C ARG A 163 9.37 4.01 -15.62
N GLN A 164 8.19 4.58 -15.72
CA GLN A 164 7.58 4.91 -17.00
C GLN A 164 8.38 6.00 -17.72
N HIS A 165 8.74 7.07 -17.04
CA HIS A 165 9.57 8.13 -17.62
C HIS A 165 10.90 7.57 -18.15
N LYS A 166 11.50 6.59 -17.46
CA LYS A 166 12.69 5.89 -17.96
C LYS A 166 12.40 5.02 -19.20
N ASN A 167 11.24 4.37 -19.25
CA ASN A 167 10.90 3.42 -20.31
C ASN A 167 10.16 4.05 -21.52
N ALA A 168 9.79 5.33 -21.46
CA ALA A 168 9.10 6.02 -22.53
C ALA A 168 10.04 6.22 -23.73
N HIS A 169 9.58 5.79 -24.91
CA HIS A 169 10.33 5.86 -26.17
C HIS A 169 10.63 7.29 -26.62
N SER A 170 9.81 8.26 -26.20
CA SER A 170 9.98 9.70 -26.50
C SER A 170 11.08 10.36 -25.66
N ASN A 171 11.58 9.70 -24.62
CA ASN A 171 12.45 10.35 -23.64
C ASN A 171 13.92 10.17 -24.01
N ALA A 172 14.67 11.26 -23.93
CA ALA A 172 16.10 11.32 -24.18
C ALA A 172 16.96 10.69 -23.07
N VAL A 173 16.46 9.64 -22.38
CA VAL A 173 17.26 8.78 -21.51
C VAL A 173 18.02 7.79 -22.39
N HIS A 174 18.83 8.34 -23.29
CA HIS A 174 19.73 7.61 -24.16
C HIS A 174 21.16 7.93 -23.71
N GLY A 175 22.00 6.89 -23.66
CA GLY A 175 23.36 6.98 -23.11
C GLY A 175 23.50 6.42 -21.70
N GLN A 176 24.68 5.87 -21.41
CA GLN A 176 24.98 5.13 -20.19
C GLN A 176 24.84 5.99 -18.92
N GLU A 177 25.25 7.26 -18.96
CA GLU A 177 25.20 8.19 -17.83
C GLU A 177 23.76 8.53 -17.40
N LYS A 178 22.92 8.96 -18.36
CA LYS A 178 21.51 9.30 -18.09
C LYS A 178 20.72 8.09 -17.60
N ASN A 179 20.99 6.91 -18.15
CA ASN A 179 20.39 5.67 -17.68
C ASN A 179 20.83 5.34 -16.24
N THR A 180 22.12 5.49 -15.93
CA THR A 180 22.65 5.29 -14.58
C THR A 180 22.01 6.25 -13.57
N GLY A 181 21.91 7.54 -13.91
CA GLY A 181 21.23 8.53 -13.07
C GLY A 181 19.75 8.24 -12.85
N ALA A 182 19.02 7.82 -13.90
CA ALA A 182 17.61 7.43 -13.78
C ALA A 182 17.43 6.18 -12.91
N VAL A 183 18.30 5.17 -13.08
CA VAL A 183 18.32 3.97 -12.23
C VAL A 183 18.62 4.32 -10.78
N GLN A 184 19.56 5.23 -10.52
CA GLN A 184 19.87 5.67 -9.16
C GLN A 184 18.67 6.34 -8.49
N LYS A 185 17.97 7.25 -9.19
CA LYS A 185 16.73 7.85 -8.66
C LYS A 185 15.67 6.80 -8.29
N ILE A 186 15.50 5.77 -9.13
CA ILE A 186 14.58 4.67 -8.83
C ILE A 186 15.02 3.91 -7.58
N LYS A 187 16.32 3.63 -7.43
CA LYS A 187 16.87 2.97 -6.23
C LYS A 187 16.70 3.81 -4.97
N ASP A 188 16.88 5.12 -5.06
CA ASP A 188 16.71 6.04 -3.93
C ASP A 188 15.25 6.01 -3.43
N VAL A 189 14.29 6.08 -4.36
CA VAL A 189 12.86 5.96 -4.04
C VAL A 189 12.55 4.58 -3.44
N GLN A 190 13.10 3.49 -4.00
CA GLN A 190 12.93 2.15 -3.41
C GLN A 190 13.49 2.05 -1.98
N THR A 191 14.62 2.70 -1.71
CA THR A 191 15.20 2.76 -0.35
C THR A 191 14.26 3.50 0.60
N LYS A 192 13.60 4.57 0.13
CA LYS A 192 12.57 5.28 0.91
C LYS A 192 11.33 4.41 1.15
N ILE A 193 10.84 3.69 0.14
CA ILE A 193 9.73 2.71 0.29
C ILE A 193 10.06 1.73 1.41
N GLN A 194 11.25 1.11 1.39
CA GLN A 194 11.66 0.17 2.42
C GLN A 194 11.75 0.82 3.82
N SER A 195 12.20 2.07 3.89
CA SER A 195 12.22 2.83 5.15
C SER A 195 10.81 3.00 5.73
N TYR A 196 9.82 3.36 4.91
CA TYR A 196 8.43 3.49 5.37
C TYR A 196 7.78 2.16 5.74
N VAL A 197 8.08 1.08 5.00
CA VAL A 197 7.66 -0.28 5.38
C VAL A 197 8.19 -0.66 6.76
N ASN A 198 9.46 -0.37 7.03
CA ASN A 198 10.06 -0.66 8.33
C ASN A 198 9.44 0.18 9.46
N LYS A 199 9.18 1.48 9.22
CA LYS A 199 8.49 2.35 10.18
C LYS A 199 7.10 1.81 10.54
N HIS A 200 6.33 1.41 9.53
CA HIS A 200 5.00 0.82 9.76
C HIS A 200 5.12 -0.49 10.57
N ARG A 201 6.05 -1.38 10.21
CA ARG A 201 6.29 -2.63 10.95
C ARG A 201 6.68 -2.36 12.40
N GLN A 202 7.56 -1.40 12.65
CA GLN A 202 7.98 -0.99 14.00
C GLN A 202 6.81 -0.41 14.81
N ALA A 203 6.05 0.52 14.23
CA ALA A 203 4.88 1.10 14.87
C ALA A 203 3.85 0.02 15.21
N ARG A 204 3.60 -0.92 14.27
CA ARG A 204 2.70 -2.07 14.49
C ARG A 204 3.16 -2.96 15.65
N THR A 205 4.43 -3.33 15.69
CA THR A 205 4.98 -4.14 16.80
C THR A 205 4.84 -3.43 18.15
N ALA A 206 5.09 -2.11 18.19
CA ALA A 206 4.91 -1.30 19.39
C ALA A 206 3.43 -1.23 19.82
N MET A 207 2.49 -1.07 18.87
CA MET A 207 1.05 -1.09 19.18
C MET A 207 0.59 -2.44 19.75
N ILE A 208 1.12 -3.55 19.22
CA ILE A 208 0.84 -4.90 19.74
C ILE A 208 1.38 -5.04 21.17
N ALA A 209 2.61 -4.57 21.43
CA ALA A 209 3.19 -4.56 22.77
C ALA A 209 2.38 -3.69 23.76
N LEU A 210 1.78 -2.59 23.27
CA LEU A 210 0.92 -1.73 24.06
C LEU A 210 -0.46 -2.34 24.38
N GLY A 211 -0.78 -3.52 23.86
CA GLY A 211 -1.97 -4.29 24.21
C GLY A 211 -3.03 -4.36 23.10
N CYS A 212 -2.73 -3.92 21.88
CA CYS A 212 -3.63 -4.13 20.76
C CYS A 212 -3.56 -5.58 20.27
N ASN A 213 -4.73 -6.21 20.08
CA ASN A 213 -4.81 -7.54 19.52
C ASN A 213 -4.69 -7.47 17.98
N PRO A 214 -3.73 -8.17 17.36
CA PRO A 214 -3.59 -8.20 15.90
C PRO A 214 -4.78 -8.81 15.16
N GLN A 215 -5.59 -9.64 15.84
CA GLN A 215 -6.72 -10.36 15.26
C GLN A 215 -8.04 -9.56 15.34
N ASP A 216 -8.06 -8.45 16.08
CA ASP A 216 -9.27 -7.63 16.18
C ASP A 216 -9.47 -6.86 14.87
N PRO A 217 -10.63 -6.96 14.21
CA PRO A 217 -10.92 -6.20 12.98
C PRO A 217 -10.77 -4.68 13.18
N LYS A 218 -11.02 -4.19 14.40
CA LYS A 218 -10.90 -2.79 14.79
C LYS A 218 -9.44 -2.29 14.86
N PHE A 219 -8.46 -3.18 14.87
CA PHE A 219 -7.04 -2.79 14.93
C PHE A 219 -6.63 -2.03 13.68
N GLY A 220 -7.22 -2.31 12.52
CA GLY A 220 -7.02 -1.54 11.28
C GLY A 220 -5.62 -1.62 10.66
N PHE A 221 -4.58 -2.10 11.35
CA PHE A 221 -3.20 -2.14 10.82
C PHE A 221 -2.73 -3.57 10.48
N PRO A 222 -3.00 -4.08 9.26
CA PRO A 222 -2.55 -5.40 8.85
C PRO A 222 -1.03 -5.46 8.66
N GLU A 223 -0.52 -6.69 8.61
CA GLU A 223 0.89 -6.92 8.30
C GLU A 223 1.18 -6.61 6.83
N LEU A 224 2.16 -5.73 6.57
CA LEU A 224 2.57 -5.38 5.21
C LEU A 224 3.39 -6.50 4.59
N ARG A 225 2.79 -7.18 3.60
CA ARG A 225 3.50 -8.11 2.72
C ARG A 225 3.98 -7.41 1.45
N ASP A 226 4.89 -8.05 0.73
CA ASP A 226 5.45 -7.46 -0.48
C ASP A 226 4.39 -7.35 -1.59
N GLU A 227 3.39 -8.25 -1.60
CA GLU A 227 2.24 -8.19 -2.51
C GLU A 227 1.36 -6.95 -2.25
N ASP A 228 1.32 -6.47 -1.01
CA ASP A 228 0.52 -5.30 -0.64
C ASP A 228 1.09 -3.99 -1.18
N LEU A 229 2.34 -3.98 -1.64
CA LEU A 229 2.99 -2.81 -2.24
C LEU A 229 2.61 -2.62 -3.71
N TYR A 230 1.91 -3.58 -4.31
CA TYR A 230 1.53 -3.52 -5.72
C TYR A 230 0.34 -2.59 -5.95
N THR A 231 0.43 -1.75 -6.98
CA THR A 231 -0.71 -0.97 -7.53
C THR A 231 -0.66 -1.00 -9.05
N LYS A 232 -1.84 -0.88 -9.68
CA LYS A 232 -1.95 -0.76 -11.13
C LYS A 232 -1.34 0.57 -11.57
N ASN A 233 -0.62 0.54 -12.69
CA ASN A 233 0.00 1.73 -13.26
C ASN A 233 -1.06 2.79 -13.60
N VAL A 234 -0.91 4.02 -13.09
CA VAL A 234 -1.89 5.12 -13.22
C VAL A 234 -1.93 5.76 -14.61
N ASP A 235 -0.83 5.70 -15.35
CA ASP A 235 -0.65 6.51 -16.56
C ASP A 235 -0.76 5.67 -17.84
N GLN A 236 -0.75 4.34 -17.73
CA GLN A 236 -0.87 3.45 -18.88
C GLN A 236 -2.29 2.91 -19.06
N PRO A 237 -2.75 2.74 -20.31
CA PRO A 237 -3.97 1.98 -20.58
C PRO A 237 -3.80 0.54 -20.09
N HIS A 238 -4.91 -0.08 -19.72
CA HIS A 238 -4.91 -1.46 -19.25
C HIS A 238 -4.46 -2.39 -20.38
N ASN A 239 -3.61 -3.35 -20.04
CA ASN A 239 -3.26 -4.44 -20.92
C ASN A 239 -4.21 -5.62 -20.72
N LEU A 240 -4.27 -6.49 -21.73
CA LEU A 240 -5.00 -7.75 -21.64
C LEU A 240 -4.50 -8.55 -20.42
N GLY A 241 -5.41 -8.96 -19.54
CA GLY A 241 -5.09 -9.69 -18.30
C GLY A 241 -4.93 -8.83 -17.05
N ASP A 242 -4.94 -7.49 -17.14
CA ASP A 242 -4.88 -6.62 -15.96
C ASP A 242 -6.16 -6.67 -15.10
N GLY A 243 -7.28 -7.17 -15.66
CA GLY A 243 -8.53 -7.37 -14.93
C GLY A 243 -8.44 -8.41 -13.80
N GLY A 244 -7.54 -9.40 -13.91
CA GLY A 244 -7.32 -10.41 -12.87
C GLY A 244 -6.34 -9.98 -11.78
N LYS A 245 -5.66 -8.83 -11.95
CA LYS A 245 -4.69 -8.33 -10.97
C LYS A 245 -5.42 -7.43 -9.97
N VAL A 246 -5.38 -7.82 -8.71
CA VAL A 246 -5.93 -7.04 -7.60
C VAL A 246 -4.81 -6.17 -7.02
N GLU A 247 -5.14 -4.92 -6.68
CA GLU A 247 -4.18 -4.05 -5.99
C GLU A 247 -3.87 -4.57 -4.58
N GLY A 248 -2.73 -4.16 -4.02
CA GLY A 248 -2.33 -4.53 -2.67
C GLY A 248 -3.30 -4.01 -1.60
N GLY A 249 -3.30 -4.65 -0.41
CA GLY A 249 -4.21 -4.31 0.67
C GLY A 249 -4.13 -2.84 1.13
N ILE A 250 -2.95 -2.20 1.02
CA ILE A 250 -2.76 -0.80 1.41
C ILE A 250 -3.62 0.18 0.61
N TRP A 251 -4.04 -0.18 -0.60
CA TRP A 251 -4.82 0.69 -1.49
C TRP A 251 -6.31 0.65 -1.21
N ARG A 252 -6.81 -0.44 -0.60
CA ARG A 252 -8.22 -0.57 -0.21
C ARG A 252 -8.52 -0.03 1.19
N GLN A 253 -7.49 0.25 1.98
CA GLN A 253 -7.63 0.66 3.36
C GLN A 253 -7.74 2.18 3.49
N GLY A 254 -8.75 2.63 4.23
CA GLY A 254 -8.92 4.02 4.64
C GLY A 254 -7.93 4.46 5.73
N TYR A 255 -8.18 5.63 6.31
CA TYR A 255 -7.46 6.09 7.49
C TYR A 255 -7.87 5.28 8.73
N HIS A 256 -6.90 4.85 9.53
CA HIS A 256 -7.14 4.05 10.74
C HIS A 256 -7.00 4.93 11.99
N GLY A 257 -8.13 5.37 12.56
CA GLY A 257 -8.15 6.19 13.78
C GLY A 257 -9.31 7.19 13.80
N THR A 258 -9.34 8.03 14.81
CA THR A 258 -10.39 9.05 14.97
C THR A 258 -9.98 10.35 14.29
N LEU A 259 -10.42 10.57 13.06
CA LEU A 259 -10.37 11.88 12.40
C LEU A 259 -11.69 12.62 12.56
N SER A 260 -11.66 13.95 12.45
CA SER A 260 -12.87 14.72 12.16
C SER A 260 -13.43 14.31 10.80
N GLU A 261 -14.75 14.34 10.62
CA GLU A 261 -15.41 14.04 9.33
C GLU A 261 -14.81 14.84 8.16
N VAL A 262 -14.43 16.10 8.42
CA VAL A 262 -13.80 16.99 7.41
C VAL A 262 -12.41 16.48 7.02
N GLU A 263 -11.62 16.03 7.98
CA GLU A 263 -10.26 15.53 7.75
C GLU A 263 -10.29 14.16 7.08
N GLN A 264 -11.25 13.32 7.44
CA GLN A 264 -11.48 12.03 6.81
C GLN A 264 -11.91 12.19 5.35
N ALA A 265 -12.86 13.10 5.07
CA ALA A 265 -13.27 13.42 3.71
C ALA A 265 -12.11 13.94 2.86
N LYS A 266 -11.28 14.83 3.41
CA LYS A 266 -10.08 15.33 2.72
C LYS A 266 -9.07 14.21 2.45
N TYR A 267 -8.83 13.33 3.43
CA TYR A 267 -7.93 12.20 3.26
C TYR A 267 -8.39 11.26 2.15
N VAL A 268 -9.69 10.94 2.10
CA VAL A 268 -10.29 10.10 1.05
C VAL A 268 -10.22 10.82 -0.30
N LEU A 269 -10.49 12.13 -0.36
CA LEU A 269 -10.40 12.89 -1.60
C LEU A 269 -8.96 12.87 -2.15
N ASP A 270 -7.97 13.20 -1.32
CA ASP A 270 -6.57 13.31 -1.71
C ASP A 270 -5.97 11.94 -2.09
N SER A 271 -6.39 10.85 -1.43
CA SER A 271 -5.78 9.52 -1.61
C SER A 271 -6.58 8.56 -2.51
N ALA A 272 -7.90 8.70 -2.57
CA ALA A 272 -8.79 7.70 -3.16
C ALA A 272 -9.56 8.18 -4.40
N GLN A 273 -9.58 9.48 -4.74
CA GLN A 273 -10.35 9.94 -5.90
C GLN A 273 -9.91 9.29 -7.22
N VAL A 274 -8.61 9.26 -7.50
CA VAL A 274 -8.07 8.64 -8.72
C VAL A 274 -8.32 7.13 -8.75
N GLN A 275 -8.19 6.46 -7.60
CA GLN A 275 -8.46 5.04 -7.47
C GLN A 275 -9.94 4.73 -7.64
N TRP A 276 -10.83 5.55 -7.07
CA TRP A 276 -12.27 5.40 -7.21
C TRP A 276 -12.70 5.56 -8.67
N HIS A 277 -12.24 6.59 -9.37
CA HIS A 277 -12.56 6.77 -10.80
C HIS A 277 -12.08 5.59 -11.65
N ARG A 278 -10.93 4.99 -11.31
CA ARG A 278 -10.43 3.78 -11.99
C ARG A 278 -11.22 2.53 -11.65
N ALA A 279 -11.55 2.32 -10.38
CA ALA A 279 -12.41 1.22 -9.96
C ALA A 279 -13.79 1.33 -10.63
N HIS A 280 -14.30 2.55 -10.77
CA HIS A 280 -15.52 2.83 -11.49
C HIS A 280 -15.38 2.54 -13.00
N ALA A 281 -14.31 2.99 -13.65
CA ALA A 281 -14.05 2.67 -15.06
C ALA A 281 -13.76 1.17 -15.31
N ASP A 282 -13.15 0.47 -14.35
CA ASP A 282 -12.99 -0.98 -14.37
C ASP A 282 -14.37 -1.65 -14.28
N MET A 283 -15.22 -1.20 -13.35
CA MET A 283 -16.60 -1.67 -13.20
C MET A 283 -17.43 -1.44 -14.48
N GLU A 284 -17.38 -0.26 -15.08
CA GLU A 284 -18.07 0.03 -16.35
C GLU A 284 -17.60 -0.88 -17.49
N ARG A 285 -16.29 -1.14 -17.60
CA ARG A 285 -15.76 -2.10 -18.58
C ARG A 285 -16.19 -3.53 -18.31
N TRP A 286 -16.27 -3.94 -17.04
CA TRP A 286 -16.84 -5.24 -16.69
C TRP A 286 -18.30 -5.35 -17.14
N GLN A 287 -19.09 -4.28 -16.99
CA GLN A 287 -20.45 -4.22 -17.53
C GLN A 287 -20.47 -4.28 -19.07
N GLU A 288 -19.52 -3.65 -19.77
CA GLU A 288 -19.42 -3.78 -21.24
C GLU A 288 -19.16 -5.22 -21.69
N VAL A 289 -18.34 -5.99 -20.96
CA VAL A 289 -18.10 -7.41 -21.26
C VAL A 289 -19.40 -8.21 -21.13
N GLU A 290 -20.21 -7.93 -20.10
CA GLU A 290 -21.52 -8.56 -19.92
C GLU A 290 -22.48 -8.19 -21.06
N ILE A 291 -22.51 -6.91 -21.46
CA ILE A 291 -23.30 -6.43 -22.59
C ILE A 291 -22.86 -7.13 -23.88
N LEU A 292 -21.55 -7.25 -24.12
CA LEU A 292 -21.03 -7.90 -25.32
C LEU A 292 -21.44 -9.38 -25.38
N ALA A 293 -21.35 -10.09 -24.25
CA ALA A 293 -21.82 -11.48 -24.17
C ALA A 293 -23.33 -11.58 -24.47
N GLN A 294 -24.13 -10.63 -23.98
CA GLN A 294 -25.56 -10.56 -24.31
C GLN A 294 -25.82 -10.25 -25.79
N GLU A 295 -25.07 -9.33 -26.38
CA GLU A 295 -25.19 -8.97 -27.79
C GLU A 295 -24.82 -10.15 -28.71
N PHE A 296 -23.79 -10.93 -28.37
CA PHE A 296 -23.49 -12.19 -29.08
C PHE A 296 -24.66 -13.17 -29.00
N CYS A 297 -25.22 -13.38 -27.81
CA CYS A 297 -26.38 -14.26 -27.63
C CYS A 297 -27.60 -13.78 -28.45
N ARG A 298 -27.92 -12.49 -28.41
CA ARG A 298 -29.01 -11.88 -29.19
C ARG A 298 -28.79 -12.01 -30.68
N THR A 299 -27.57 -11.75 -31.16
CA THR A 299 -27.20 -11.87 -32.57
C THR A 299 -27.41 -13.30 -33.07
N ILE A 300 -26.92 -14.29 -32.32
CA ILE A 300 -27.08 -15.72 -32.66
C ILE A 300 -28.56 -16.12 -32.66
N GLN A 301 -29.34 -15.69 -31.66
CA GLN A 301 -30.78 -15.93 -31.63
C GLN A 301 -31.51 -15.26 -32.81
N GLY A 302 -31.09 -14.05 -33.20
CA GLY A 302 -31.61 -13.34 -34.36
C GLY A 302 -31.36 -14.09 -35.66
N PHE A 303 -30.15 -14.61 -35.86
CA PHE A 303 -29.82 -15.45 -37.02
C PHE A 303 -30.65 -16.74 -37.05
N ASN A 304 -30.75 -17.47 -35.94
CA ASN A 304 -31.57 -18.68 -35.85
C ASN A 304 -33.06 -18.39 -36.14
N LYS A 305 -33.57 -17.25 -35.65
CA LYS A 305 -34.96 -16.85 -35.90
C LYS A 305 -35.17 -16.54 -37.38
N MET A 306 -34.23 -15.85 -38.01
CA MET A 306 -34.33 -15.48 -39.42
C MET A 306 -34.15 -16.69 -40.35
N GLU A 307 -33.30 -17.65 -39.99
CA GLU A 307 -33.26 -18.98 -40.63
C GLU A 307 -34.64 -19.64 -40.56
N THR A 308 -35.21 -19.75 -39.35
CA THR A 308 -36.51 -20.40 -39.14
C THR A 308 -37.63 -19.74 -39.95
N VAL A 309 -37.71 -18.40 -39.94
CA VAL A 309 -38.72 -17.64 -40.70
C VAL A 309 -38.51 -17.81 -42.21
N SER A 310 -37.27 -17.77 -42.69
CA SER A 310 -36.97 -17.94 -44.11
C SER A 310 -37.27 -19.38 -44.58
N THR A 311 -37.02 -20.37 -43.74
CA THR A 311 -37.39 -21.77 -44.01
C THR A 311 -38.91 -21.94 -44.04
N ALA A 312 -39.65 -21.32 -43.12
CA ALA A 312 -41.12 -21.32 -43.15
C ALA A 312 -41.67 -20.66 -44.43
N LEU A 313 -41.14 -19.50 -44.81
CA LEU A 313 -41.49 -18.82 -46.06
C LEU A 313 -41.22 -19.68 -47.30
N ALA A 314 -40.17 -20.50 -47.28
CA ALA A 314 -39.90 -21.44 -48.36
C ALA A 314 -40.95 -22.56 -48.47
N HIS A 315 -41.58 -22.96 -47.35
CA HIS A 315 -42.69 -23.91 -47.36
C HIS A 315 -43.98 -23.24 -47.85
N ASP A 316 -44.25 -22.00 -47.43
CA ASP A 316 -45.45 -21.26 -47.84
C ASP A 316 -45.48 -20.98 -49.36
N HIS A 317 -44.31 -20.82 -49.98
CA HIS A 317 -44.16 -20.58 -51.43
C HIS A 317 -43.74 -21.85 -52.21
N GLU A 318 -44.22 -23.02 -51.79
CA GLU A 318 -43.84 -24.30 -52.41
C GLU A 318 -44.12 -24.37 -53.92
N GLU A 319 -45.24 -23.78 -54.37
CA GLU A 319 -45.66 -23.76 -55.78
C GLU A 319 -44.89 -22.75 -56.64
N GLU A 320 -44.13 -21.84 -56.02
CA GLU A 320 -43.38 -20.78 -56.69
C GLU A 320 -41.86 -21.04 -56.59
N PRO A 321 -41.27 -21.81 -57.53
CA PRO A 321 -39.91 -22.34 -57.39
C PRO A 321 -38.84 -21.25 -57.22
N GLY A 322 -39.02 -20.08 -57.84
CA GLY A 322 -38.12 -18.95 -57.69
C GLY A 322 -38.13 -18.34 -56.28
N LYS A 323 -39.32 -18.15 -55.68
CA LYS A 323 -39.45 -17.62 -54.31
C LYS A 323 -38.97 -18.62 -53.28
N LYS A 324 -39.30 -19.91 -53.46
CA LYS A 324 -38.78 -21.02 -52.64
C LYS A 324 -37.26 -21.06 -52.64
N ALA A 325 -36.64 -21.04 -53.82
CA ALA A 325 -35.18 -21.07 -53.94
C ALA A 325 -34.50 -19.86 -53.28
N TYR A 326 -35.10 -18.66 -53.41
CA TYR A 326 -34.58 -17.47 -52.75
C TYR A 326 -34.71 -17.55 -51.22
N ALA A 327 -35.86 -17.96 -50.69
CA ALA A 327 -36.09 -18.10 -49.26
C ALA A 327 -35.15 -19.15 -48.63
N LEU A 328 -34.91 -20.29 -49.30
CA LEU A 328 -33.93 -21.30 -48.87
C LEU A 328 -32.49 -20.76 -48.89
N LYS A 329 -32.13 -19.95 -49.90
CA LYS A 329 -30.81 -19.30 -49.95
C LYS A 329 -30.61 -18.36 -48.76
N VAL A 330 -31.62 -17.57 -48.42
CA VAL A 330 -31.57 -16.65 -47.27
C VAL A 330 -31.51 -17.44 -45.96
N ALA A 331 -32.25 -18.54 -45.84
CA ALA A 331 -32.17 -19.43 -44.68
C ALA A 331 -30.75 -19.98 -44.50
N ASN A 332 -30.13 -20.51 -45.57
CA ASN A 332 -28.76 -21.02 -45.50
C ASN A 332 -27.74 -19.92 -45.14
N MET A 333 -27.91 -18.71 -45.67
CA MET A 333 -27.06 -17.56 -45.31
C MET A 333 -27.11 -17.27 -43.81
N TYR A 334 -28.31 -17.18 -43.22
CA TYR A 334 -28.46 -16.93 -41.79
C TYR A 334 -27.97 -18.10 -40.93
N GLN A 335 -28.12 -19.34 -41.40
CA GLN A 335 -27.56 -20.51 -40.74
C GLN A 335 -26.02 -20.44 -40.66
N GLU A 336 -25.36 -20.09 -41.78
CA GLU A 336 -23.90 -19.95 -41.83
C GLU A 336 -23.41 -18.82 -40.90
N MET A 337 -24.09 -17.66 -40.93
CA MET A 337 -23.79 -16.55 -40.02
C MET A 337 -24.01 -16.92 -38.54
N GLY A 338 -25.05 -17.70 -38.24
CA GLY A 338 -25.33 -18.25 -36.93
C GLY A 338 -24.20 -19.14 -36.41
N LYS A 339 -23.72 -20.07 -37.25
CA LYS A 339 -22.61 -20.98 -36.93
C LYS A 339 -21.30 -20.22 -36.68
N ASP A 340 -20.93 -19.30 -37.58
CA ASP A 340 -19.72 -18.48 -37.43
C ASP A 340 -19.74 -17.64 -36.14
N ALA A 341 -20.89 -17.03 -35.82
CA ALA A 341 -21.06 -16.29 -34.58
C ALA A 341 -20.96 -17.20 -33.33
N GLN A 342 -21.52 -18.41 -33.38
CA GLN A 342 -21.41 -19.40 -32.29
C GLN A 342 -19.97 -19.86 -32.08
N GLU A 343 -19.24 -20.16 -33.15
CA GLU A 343 -17.84 -20.58 -33.09
C GLU A 343 -16.95 -19.49 -32.48
N LYS A 344 -17.15 -18.23 -32.92
CA LYS A 344 -16.44 -17.08 -32.36
C LYS A 344 -16.79 -16.87 -30.89
N PHE A 345 -18.05 -16.98 -30.50
CA PHE A 345 -18.49 -16.84 -29.12
C PHE A 345 -17.91 -17.94 -28.21
N ALA A 346 -17.94 -19.20 -28.66
CA ALA A 346 -17.35 -20.33 -27.94
C ALA A 346 -15.83 -20.21 -27.80
N LYS A 347 -15.12 -19.75 -28.85
CA LYS A 347 -13.67 -19.51 -28.80
C LYS A 347 -13.29 -18.45 -27.77
N MET A 348 -14.16 -17.48 -27.52
CA MET A 348 -13.97 -16.43 -26.50
C MET A 348 -14.40 -16.88 -25.09
N GLY A 349 -14.80 -18.14 -24.91
CA GLY A 349 -15.23 -18.68 -23.62
C GLY A 349 -16.69 -18.35 -23.24
N GLY A 350 -17.50 -17.90 -24.21
CA GLY A 350 -18.92 -17.62 -23.99
C GLY A 350 -19.73 -18.87 -23.65
N THR A 351 -20.58 -18.77 -22.64
CA THR A 351 -21.45 -19.86 -22.15
C THR A 351 -22.92 -19.56 -22.46
N TRP A 352 -23.73 -20.60 -22.63
CA TRP A 352 -25.16 -20.49 -22.90
C TRP A 352 -26.00 -20.80 -21.66
N PRO A 353 -27.12 -20.10 -21.44
CA PRO A 353 -28.06 -20.42 -20.38
C PRO A 353 -28.61 -21.84 -20.52
N ARG A 354 -28.68 -22.55 -19.40
CA ARG A 354 -29.39 -23.84 -19.33
C ARG A 354 -30.88 -23.62 -19.58
N ALA A 355 -31.57 -24.66 -20.06
CA ALA A 355 -33.01 -24.60 -20.33
C ALA A 355 -33.79 -24.10 -19.10
N GLY A 356 -34.60 -23.06 -19.28
CA GLY A 356 -35.41 -22.44 -18.21
C GLY A 356 -34.72 -21.35 -17.39
N VAL A 357 -33.43 -21.06 -17.63
CA VAL A 357 -32.70 -19.97 -16.96
C VAL A 357 -32.64 -18.77 -17.89
N SER A 358 -32.98 -17.57 -17.38
CA SER A 358 -32.82 -16.36 -18.17
C SER A 358 -31.33 -16.06 -18.40
N LEU A 359 -30.98 -15.46 -19.54
CA LEU A 359 -29.60 -15.10 -19.87
C LEU A 359 -28.96 -14.23 -18.77
N ALA A 360 -29.74 -13.33 -18.16
CA ALA A 360 -29.28 -12.49 -17.06
C ALA A 360 -28.95 -13.29 -15.79
N GLN A 361 -29.72 -14.33 -15.46
CA GLN A 361 -29.45 -15.20 -14.32
C GLN A 361 -28.24 -16.11 -14.58
N HIS A 362 -28.05 -16.57 -15.81
CA HIS A 362 -26.90 -17.39 -16.22
C HIS A 362 -25.58 -16.63 -16.08
N ILE A 363 -25.51 -15.39 -16.59
CA ILE A 363 -24.33 -14.53 -16.45
C ILE A 363 -24.04 -14.24 -14.97
N LYS A 364 -25.08 -13.94 -14.17
CA LYS A 364 -24.92 -13.76 -12.71
C LYS A 364 -24.41 -15.01 -12.00
N SER A 365 -24.79 -16.21 -12.44
CA SER A 365 -24.32 -17.46 -11.82
C SER A 365 -22.86 -17.82 -12.17
N ASP A 366 -22.34 -17.32 -13.30
CA ASP A 366 -20.93 -17.42 -13.64
C ASP A 366 -20.06 -16.44 -12.81
N GLN A 367 -20.67 -15.44 -12.16
CA GLN A 367 -19.98 -14.60 -11.17
C GLN A 367 -19.73 -15.42 -9.90
N LYS A 368 -18.49 -15.89 -9.69
CA LYS A 368 -18.00 -16.36 -8.38
C LYS A 368 -17.85 -15.19 -7.38
N ILE A 369 -18.88 -14.38 -7.19
CA ILE A 369 -18.88 -13.28 -6.23
C ILE A 369 -20.12 -13.44 -5.35
N ASP A 370 -19.88 -13.85 -4.12
CA ASP A 370 -20.90 -13.88 -3.06
C ASP A 370 -21.10 -12.43 -2.57
N TRP A 371 -22.09 -11.77 -3.17
CA TRP A 371 -22.41 -10.37 -2.86
C TRP A 371 -22.86 -10.19 -1.40
N ASP A 372 -23.46 -11.22 -0.80
CA ASP A 372 -23.92 -11.19 0.60
C ASP A 372 -22.72 -11.22 1.57
N ALA A 373 -21.65 -11.94 1.24
CA ALA A 373 -20.40 -11.91 2.00
C ALA A 373 -19.70 -10.55 1.93
N SER A 374 -19.71 -9.90 0.76
CA SER A 374 -19.06 -8.58 0.57
C SER A 374 -19.76 -7.43 1.30
N MET A 375 -21.08 -7.52 1.47
CA MET A 375 -21.89 -6.51 2.19
C MET A 375 -21.79 -6.67 3.71
N ALA A 376 -21.45 -7.86 4.21
CA ALA A 376 -21.25 -8.13 5.64
C ALA A 376 -19.90 -7.59 6.17
N GLU A 377 -18.89 -7.40 5.31
CA GLU A 377 -17.57 -6.86 5.68
C GLU A 377 -17.53 -5.32 5.67
N GLY A 378 -18.60 -4.65 5.21
CA GLY A 378 -18.69 -3.19 5.06
C GLY A 378 -19.47 -2.45 6.15
N ASN A 379 -19.88 -3.11 7.23
CA ASN A 379 -20.64 -2.52 8.34
C ASN A 379 -19.86 -2.54 9.67
#